data_AF-A0A7C9RMW5-F1
#
_entry.id   AF-A0A7C9RMW5-F1
#
_cell.length_a   1.000
_cell.length_b   1.000
_cell.length_c   1.000
_cell.angle_alpha   90.00
_cell.angle_beta   90.00
_cell.angle_gamma   90.00
#
_symmetry.space_group_name_H-M   'P 1'
#
loop_
_entity.id
_entity.type
_entity.pdbx_description
1 polymer ?
#
loop_
_entity_poly.entity_id
_entity_poly.type
_entity_poly.pdbx_seq_one_letter_code
_entity_poly.pdbx_strand_id
1 'polypeptide(L)'
;MAGYTATAEELSALAKHIIDVDNDTQGTLRNVRSTVDGLRSAWRGGAAEAFNRLMDRFDEDARRLQEALRGIAEQMDETSVTYVKQEEEATQLSSGIEGRLGG
;
A
#
# COMPACT_ATOMS: atom_id res chain seq x y z
N MET A 1 -14.99 18.72 14.68
CA MET A 1 -14.92 17.98 13.40
C MET A 1 -13.47 17.77 12.93
N ALA A 2 -12.49 17.55 13.82
CA ALA A 2 -11.06 17.49 13.44
C ALA A 2 -10.51 16.06 13.23
N GLY A 3 -11.32 15.02 13.45
CA GLY A 3 -10.88 13.62 13.35
C GLY A 3 -10.94 12.99 11.96
N TYR A 4 -11.72 13.55 11.03
CA TYR A 4 -12.00 12.92 9.73
C TYR A 4 -11.03 13.33 8.61
N THR A 5 -10.53 14.56 8.61
CA THR A 5 -9.46 14.98 7.69
C THR A 5 -8.09 14.46 8.11
N ALA A 6 -7.84 14.39 9.43
CA ALA A 6 -6.62 13.83 9.98
C ALA A 6 -6.41 12.36 9.56
N THR A 7 -7.48 11.56 9.54
CA THR A 7 -7.43 10.16 9.12
C THR A 7 -7.14 10.03 7.61
N ALA A 8 -7.74 10.85 6.75
CA ALA A 8 -7.44 10.83 5.31
C ALA A 8 -5.97 11.23 5.01
N GLU A 9 -5.42 12.23 5.70
CA GLU A 9 -4.01 12.62 5.58
C GLU A 9 -3.06 11.55 6.15
N GLU A 10 -3.38 10.95 7.29
CA GLU A 10 -2.61 9.84 7.89
C GLU A 10 -2.56 8.63 6.96
N LEU A 11 -3.69 8.29 6.34
CA LEU A 11 -3.79 7.20 5.39
C LEU A 11 -2.98 7.49 4.11
N SER A 12 -3.01 8.72 3.59
CA SER A 12 -2.16 9.16 2.47
C SER A 12 -0.66 9.12 2.81
N ALA A 13 -0.29 9.54 4.03
CA ALA A 13 1.08 9.46 4.51
C ALA A 13 1.56 8.01 4.67
N LEU A 14 0.69 7.13 5.19
CA LEU A 14 0.96 5.71 5.30
C LEU A 14 1.17 5.08 3.92
N ALA A 15 0.32 5.40 2.94
CA ALA A 15 0.45 4.92 1.56
C ALA A 15 1.77 5.35 0.90
N LYS A 16 2.24 6.58 1.15
CA LYS A 16 3.56 7.05 0.69
C LYS A 16 4.69 6.30 1.38
N HIS A 17 4.63 6.14 2.69
CA HIS A 17 5.64 5.39 3.45
C HIS A 17 5.76 3.94 2.97
N ILE A 18 4.63 3.33 2.67
CA ILE A 18 4.48 2.02 2.07
C ILE A 18 5.23 1.92 0.71
N ILE A 19 5.04 2.91 -0.16
CA ILE A 19 5.72 2.97 -1.48
C ILE A 19 7.23 3.17 -1.30
N ASP A 20 7.64 3.97 -0.31
CA ASP A 20 9.05 4.19 -0.01
C ASP A 20 9.74 2.90 0.46
N VAL A 21 9.08 2.13 1.33
CA VAL A 21 9.57 0.83 1.80
C VAL A 21 9.67 -0.18 0.64
N ASP A 22 8.71 -0.20 -0.28
CA ASP A 22 8.79 -1.04 -1.49
C ASP A 22 10.01 -0.67 -2.34
N ASN A 23 10.22 0.62 -2.60
CA ASN A 23 11.36 1.10 -3.37
C ASN A 23 12.71 0.74 -2.74
N ASP A 24 12.82 0.86 -1.40
CA ASP A 24 14.03 0.52 -0.66
C ASP A 24 14.30 -1.00 -0.66
N THR A 25 13.22 -1.78 -0.53
CA THR A 25 13.25 -3.25 -0.63
C THR A 25 13.74 -3.69 -2.02
N GLN A 26 13.22 -3.08 -3.09
CA GLN A 26 13.68 -3.33 -4.46
C GLN A 26 15.14 -2.88 -4.68
N GLY A 27 15.56 -1.77 -4.06
CA GLY A 27 16.95 -1.31 -4.09
C GLY A 27 17.90 -2.32 -3.45
N THR A 28 17.53 -2.84 -2.28
CA THR A 28 18.27 -3.88 -1.58
C THR A 28 18.36 -5.16 -2.41
N LEU A 29 17.27 -5.58 -3.05
CA LEU A 29 17.24 -6.69 -4.00
C LEU A 29 18.25 -6.55 -5.15
N ARG A 30 18.27 -5.38 -5.79
CA ARG A 30 19.21 -5.10 -6.88
C ARG A 30 20.66 -5.18 -6.41
N ASN A 31 20.95 -4.66 -5.21
CA ASN A 31 22.28 -4.73 -4.62
C ASN A 31 22.70 -6.17 -4.31
N VAL A 32 21.79 -6.95 -3.70
CA VAL A 32 22.03 -8.36 -3.41
C VAL A 32 22.29 -9.14 -4.69
N ARG A 33 21.46 -8.96 -5.72
CA ARG A 33 21.62 -9.61 -7.03
C ARG A 33 22.93 -9.25 -7.72
N SER A 34 23.30 -7.97 -7.71
CA SER A 34 24.55 -7.48 -8.29
C SER A 34 25.78 -8.08 -7.58
N THR A 35 25.75 -8.11 -6.24
CA THR A 35 26.80 -8.73 -5.42
C THR A 35 26.94 -10.22 -5.74
N VAL A 36 25.81 -10.90 -5.93
CA VAL A 36 25.78 -12.34 -6.24
C VAL A 36 26.27 -12.63 -7.64
N ASP A 37 25.88 -11.85 -8.65
CA ASP A 37 26.41 -12.03 -10.01
C ASP A 37 27.93 -11.85 -10.05
N GLY A 38 28.49 -10.96 -9.22
CA GLY A 38 29.94 -10.83 -9.04
C GLY A 38 30.60 -12.05 -8.39
N LEU A 39 29.94 -12.68 -7.41
CA LEU A 39 30.44 -13.85 -6.68
C LEU A 39 30.08 -15.19 -7.33
N ARG A 40 29.20 -15.20 -8.35
CA ARG A 40 28.70 -16.39 -9.06
C ARG A 40 29.81 -17.21 -9.71
N SER A 41 30.92 -16.55 -10.08
CA SER A 41 32.12 -17.21 -10.57
C SER A 41 32.83 -18.03 -9.49
N ALA A 42 32.71 -17.63 -8.22
CA ALA A 42 33.35 -18.25 -7.06
C ALA A 42 32.44 -19.25 -6.31
N TRP A 43 31.11 -19.04 -6.33
CA TRP A 43 30.14 -19.89 -5.63
C TRP A 43 29.55 -20.94 -6.58
N ARG A 44 30.25 -22.07 -6.77
CA ARG A 44 29.73 -23.26 -7.48
C ARG A 44 29.12 -24.26 -6.49
N GLY A 45 28.00 -24.90 -6.87
CA GLY A 45 27.37 -25.99 -6.10
C GLY A 45 26.29 -25.53 -5.12
N GLY A 46 26.12 -26.24 -3.99
CA GLY A 46 24.97 -26.11 -3.08
C GLY A 46 24.72 -24.72 -2.47
N ALA A 47 25.75 -23.85 -2.43
CA ALA A 47 25.60 -22.46 -1.99
C ALA A 47 24.77 -21.61 -2.98
N ALA A 48 24.91 -21.85 -4.29
CA ALA A 48 24.12 -21.17 -5.31
C ALA A 48 22.64 -21.56 -5.23
N GLU A 49 22.36 -22.81 -4.86
CA GLU A 49 21.01 -23.35 -4.77
C GLU A 49 20.25 -22.84 -3.53
N ALA A 50 20.93 -22.78 -2.38
CA ALA A 50 20.38 -22.16 -1.18
C ALA A 50 20.10 -20.68 -1.38
N PHE A 51 20.95 -20.01 -2.17
CA PHE A 51 20.79 -18.60 -2.49
C PHE A 51 19.61 -18.35 -3.45
N ASN A 52 19.44 -19.17 -4.50
CA ASN A 52 18.27 -19.07 -5.38
C ASN A 52 16.97 -19.23 -4.59
N ARG A 53 16.91 -20.19 -3.66
CA ARG A 53 15.74 -20.37 -2.78
C ARG A 53 15.46 -19.17 -1.88
N LEU A 54 16.49 -18.46 -1.43
CA LEU A 54 16.33 -17.23 -0.65
C LEU A 54 15.75 -16.11 -1.53
N MET A 55 16.28 -15.96 -2.74
CA MET A 55 15.79 -14.97 -3.70
C MET A 55 14.34 -15.23 -4.11
N ASP A 56 13.97 -16.48 -4.37
CA ASP A 56 12.59 -16.85 -4.72
C ASP A 56 11.61 -16.51 -3.59
N ARG A 57 11.98 -16.83 -2.34
CA ARG A 57 11.17 -16.44 -1.16
C ARG A 57 11.06 -14.94 -1.01
N PHE A 58 12.16 -14.22 -1.22
CA PHE A 58 12.17 -12.78 -1.11
C PHE A 58 11.26 -12.13 -2.17
N ASP A 59 11.34 -12.58 -3.43
CA ASP A 59 10.49 -12.09 -4.51
C ASP A 59 9.00 -12.40 -4.27
N GLU A 60 8.69 -13.49 -3.56
CA GLU A 60 7.34 -13.84 -3.14
C GLU A 60 6.84 -12.93 -2.01
N ASP A 61 7.68 -12.69 -0.99
CA ASP A 61 7.35 -11.80 0.13
C ASP A 61 7.16 -10.35 -0.34
N ALA A 62 7.99 -9.87 -1.28
CA ALA A 62 7.83 -8.55 -1.91
C ALA A 62 6.51 -8.42 -2.67
N ARG A 63 6.12 -9.45 -3.44
CA ARG A 63 4.82 -9.47 -4.13
C ARG A 63 3.65 -9.45 -3.16
N ARG A 64 3.70 -10.25 -2.11
CA ARG A 64 2.65 -10.28 -1.06
C ARG A 64 2.53 -8.93 -0.36
N LEU A 65 3.65 -8.29 -0.08
CA LEU A 65 3.65 -6.93 0.44
C LEU A 65 2.93 -6.01 -0.55
N GLN A 66 3.36 -5.95 -1.81
CA GLN A 66 2.73 -5.10 -2.83
C GLN A 66 1.22 -5.33 -2.99
N GLU A 67 0.77 -6.58 -2.96
CA GLU A 67 -0.66 -6.94 -2.99
C GLU A 67 -1.41 -6.44 -1.75
N ALA A 68 -0.85 -6.62 -0.55
CA ALA A 68 -1.45 -6.12 0.68
C ALA A 68 -1.57 -4.59 0.68
N LEU A 69 -0.54 -3.90 0.19
CA LEU A 69 -0.50 -2.44 0.07
C LEU A 69 -1.57 -1.93 -0.92
N ARG A 70 -1.72 -2.61 -2.06
CA ARG A 70 -2.76 -2.31 -3.03
C ARG A 70 -4.15 -2.56 -2.46
N GLY A 71 -4.35 -3.65 -1.73
CA GLY A 71 -5.61 -3.94 -1.05
C GLY A 71 -5.98 -2.90 0.01
N ILE A 72 -5.00 -2.35 0.73
CA ILE A 72 -5.20 -1.23 1.66
C ILE A 72 -5.60 0.03 0.90
N ALA A 73 -4.92 0.36 -0.20
CA ALA A 73 -5.25 1.52 -1.02
C ALA A 73 -6.67 1.43 -1.63
N GLU A 74 -7.06 0.26 -2.12
CA GLU A 74 -8.41 0.01 -2.65
C GLU A 74 -9.48 0.14 -1.55
N GLN A 75 -9.24 -0.40 -0.35
CA GLN A 75 -10.15 -0.24 0.81
C GLN A 75 -10.26 1.22 1.27
N MET A 76 -9.17 1.98 1.22
CA MET A 76 -9.17 3.40 1.58
C MET A 76 -9.95 4.26 0.58
N ASP A 77 -9.82 3.96 -0.72
CA ASP A 77 -10.56 4.64 -1.78
C ASP A 77 -12.05 4.32 -1.67
N GLU A 78 -12.41 3.04 -1.47
CA GLU A 78 -13.78 2.61 -1.22
C GLU A 78 -14.38 3.28 0.02
N THR A 79 -13.60 3.39 1.10
CA THR A 79 -14.02 4.08 2.33
C THR A 79 -14.26 5.58 2.07
N SER A 80 -13.36 6.23 1.33
CA SER A 80 -13.47 7.66 0.99
C SER A 80 -14.68 7.94 0.11
N VAL A 81 -14.90 7.13 -0.93
CA VAL A 81 -16.08 7.22 -1.81
C VAL A 81 -17.37 6.98 -1.04
N THR A 82 -17.40 5.97 -0.17
CA THR A 82 -18.56 5.68 0.69
C THR A 82 -18.85 6.86 1.62
N TYR A 83 -17.81 7.49 2.18
CA TYR A 83 -17.93 8.67 3.02
C TYR A 83 -18.55 9.85 2.29
N VAL A 84 -18.04 10.21 1.11
CA VAL A 84 -18.57 11.31 0.28
C VAL A 84 -20.04 11.06 -0.05
N LYS A 85 -20.38 9.82 -0.40
CA LYS A 85 -21.75 9.45 -0.74
C LYS A 85 -22.71 9.58 0.45
N GLN A 86 -22.27 9.19 1.65
CA GLN A 86 -23.04 9.37 2.88
C GLN A 86 -23.23 10.85 3.23
N GLU A 87 -22.24 11.70 2.97
CA GLU A 87 -22.33 13.15 3.19
C GLU A 87 -23.32 13.81 2.21
N GLU A 88 -23.31 13.42 0.93
CA GLU A 88 -24.29 13.88 -0.04
C GLU A 88 -25.71 13.47 0.34
N GLU A 89 -25.92 12.22 0.76
CA GLU A 89 -27.24 11.73 1.22
C GLU A 89 -27.71 12.46 2.49
N ALA A 90 -26.83 12.67 3.47
CA ALA A 90 -27.15 13.41 4.70
C ALA A 90 -27.50 14.88 4.41
N THR A 91 -26.77 15.52 3.50
CA THR A 91 -27.02 16.91 3.08
C THR A 91 -28.36 17.04 2.34
N GLN A 92 -28.69 16.07 1.47
CA GLN A 92 -29.98 16.01 0.77
C GLN A 92 -31.15 15.79 1.75
N LEU A 93 -30.96 14.93 2.76
CA LEU A 93 -31.97 14.71 3.80
C LEU A 93 -32.19 15.95 4.67
N SER A 94 -31.11 16.63 5.07
CA SER A 94 -31.18 17.87 5.86
C SER A 94 -31.92 18.98 5.11
N SER A 95 -31.54 19.23 3.86
CA SER A 95 -32.20 20.24 3.02
C SER A 95 -33.68 19.89 2.75
N GLY A 96 -34.01 18.62 2.63
CA GLY A 96 -35.39 18.15 2.53
C GLY A 96 -36.22 18.34 3.81
N ILE A 97 -35.60 18.25 4.98
CA ILE A 97 -36.25 18.51 6.28
C ILE A 97 -36.44 20.01 6.50
N GLU A 98 -35.40 20.81 6.25
CA GLU A 98 -35.49 22.29 6.36
C GLU A 98 -36.55 22.86 5.41
N GLY A 99 -36.65 22.33 4.19
CA GLY A 99 -37.71 22.72 3.24
C GLY A 99 -39.12 22.33 3.68
N ARG A 100 -39.27 21.37 4.60
CA ARG A 100 -40.58 20.94 5.14
C ARG A 100 -40.93 21.56 6.48
N LEU A 101 -39.95 22.10 7.20
CA LEU A 101 -40.14 22.80 8.48
C LEU A 101 -40.13 24.33 8.34
N GLY A 102 -39.58 24.85 7.23
CA GLY A 102 -39.48 26.27 6.93
C GLY A 102 -40.49 26.81 5.91
N GLY A 103 -41.46 25.99 5.49
CA GLY A 103 -42.62 26.38 4.67
C GLY A 103 -43.92 26.03 5.38
#